data_AF-A0A7K0E0U2-F1
#
_entry.id   AF-A0A7K0E0U2-F1
#
_cell.length_a   1.000
_cell.length_b   1.000
_cell.length_c   1.000
_cell.angle_alpha   90.00
_cell.angle_beta   90.00
_cell.angle_gamma   90.00
#
_symmetry.space_group_name_H-M   'P 1'
#
loop_
_entity.id
_entity.type
_entity.pdbx_description
1 polymer ?
#
loop_
_entity_poly.entity_id
_entity_poly.type
_entity_poly.pdbx_seq_one_letter_code
_entity_poly.pdbx_strand_id
1 'polypeptide(L)'
;MAEPTPSQPVLGDLISEAKAGRLTVNFNADMRVNAEEFAYIERDCRDFKESIQRLQRVAREIAAQKKWGLGEDQSILTSAKTVVHRFRAKAGIVDAGQDSNNNVYDILDQHYRIVDSLQELHRTIAQRYIETDEVFAARYNELMANMPPSGIGTAAIQGPMQAGEGKWR
;
A
#
# COMPACT_ATOMS: atom_id res chain seq x y z
N MET A 1 8.83 3.46 -35.29
CA MET A 1 9.40 2.96 -34.03
C MET A 1 8.91 3.91 -32.95
N ALA A 2 7.94 3.49 -32.13
CA ALA A 2 7.48 4.28 -31.00
C ALA A 2 8.35 3.89 -29.80
N GLU A 3 8.97 4.87 -29.15
CA GLU A 3 9.65 4.68 -27.87
C GLU A 3 8.64 4.13 -26.84
N PRO A 4 9.02 3.18 -25.97
CA PRO A 4 8.15 2.74 -24.89
C PRO A 4 7.99 3.89 -23.91
N THR A 5 6.82 4.54 -23.94
CA THR A 5 6.42 5.54 -22.93
C THR A 5 6.62 4.91 -21.55
N PRO A 6 7.33 5.58 -20.61
CA PRO A 6 7.48 5.04 -19.26
C PRO A 6 6.08 4.83 -18.68
N SER A 7 5.75 3.55 -18.41
CA SER A 7 4.49 3.17 -17.79
C SER A 7 4.36 3.97 -16.50
N GLN A 8 3.48 4.97 -16.49
CA GLN A 8 3.15 5.65 -15.26
C GLN A 8 2.74 4.59 -14.22
N PRO A 9 3.14 4.75 -12.95
CA PRO A 9 2.66 3.85 -11.89
C PRO A 9 1.14 3.84 -11.93
N VAL A 10 0.53 2.65 -11.85
CA VAL A 10 -0.92 2.44 -12.07
C VAL A 10 -1.77 3.36 -11.18
N LEU A 11 -1.25 3.74 -10.00
CA LEU A 11 -1.89 4.63 -9.03
C LEU A 11 -1.07 5.91 -8.76
N GLY A 12 -0.21 6.33 -9.69
CA GLY A 12 0.73 7.44 -9.50
C GLY A 12 0.06 8.76 -9.10
N ASP A 13 -1.10 9.06 -9.68
CA ASP A 13 -1.88 10.27 -9.36
C ASP A 13 -2.40 10.21 -7.91
N LEU A 14 -2.97 9.09 -7.49
CA LEU A 14 -3.47 8.89 -6.12
C LEU A 14 -2.34 8.95 -5.08
N ILE A 15 -1.18 8.37 -5.40
CA ILE A 15 0.01 8.46 -4.55
C ILE A 15 0.45 9.93 -4.44
N SER A 16 0.43 10.68 -5.53
CA SER A 16 0.79 12.11 -5.53
C SER A 16 -0.21 12.95 -4.73
N GLU A 17 -1.50 12.66 -4.82
CA GLU A 17 -2.55 13.29 -4.02
C GLU A 17 -2.43 12.96 -2.53
N ALA A 18 -2.14 11.71 -2.19
CA ALA A 18 -1.86 11.28 -0.82
C ALA A 18 -0.60 11.98 -0.28
N LYS A 19 0.49 12.04 -1.05
CA LYS A 19 1.70 12.80 -0.71
C LYS A 19 1.37 14.29 -0.51
N ALA A 20 0.46 14.86 -1.28
CA ALA A 20 0.07 16.25 -1.12
C ALA A 20 -0.93 16.51 0.02
N GLY A 21 -1.37 15.47 0.74
CA GLY A 21 -2.39 15.58 1.79
C GLY A 21 -3.78 16.00 1.27
N ARG A 22 -4.01 15.88 -0.05
CA ARG A 22 -5.29 16.24 -0.69
C ARG A 22 -6.29 15.10 -0.69
N LEU A 23 -5.83 13.88 -0.39
CA LEU A 23 -6.70 12.71 -0.28
C LEU A 23 -7.55 12.81 0.99
N THR A 24 -8.85 13.01 0.83
CA THR A 24 -9.80 12.94 1.96
C THR A 24 -10.29 11.51 2.09
N VAL A 25 -9.82 10.78 3.11
CA VAL A 25 -10.35 9.45 3.42
C VAL A 25 -11.53 9.61 4.38
N ASN A 26 -12.74 9.40 3.86
CA ASN A 26 -13.96 9.40 4.68
C ASN A 26 -14.11 8.05 5.37
N PHE A 27 -13.62 8.00 6.59
CA PHE A 27 -13.82 6.90 7.52
C PHE A 27 -15.24 6.99 8.08
N ASN A 28 -16.14 6.12 7.62
CA ASN A 28 -17.47 5.99 8.19
C ASN A 28 -17.41 5.31 9.58
N ALA A 29 -18.53 5.28 10.31
CA ALA A 29 -18.58 4.76 11.68
C ALA A 29 -18.08 3.30 11.82
N ASP A 30 -18.05 2.54 10.72
CA ASP A 30 -17.58 1.16 10.65
C ASP A 30 -16.09 1.03 10.28
N MET A 31 -15.46 2.11 9.80
CA MET A 31 -14.07 2.13 9.33
C MET A 31 -13.28 3.11 10.19
N ARG A 32 -12.81 2.68 11.37
CA ARG A 32 -11.92 3.51 12.19
C ARG A 32 -10.52 3.49 11.58
N VAL A 33 -9.77 4.58 11.65
CA VAL A 33 -8.33 4.58 11.34
C VAL A 33 -7.66 3.60 12.31
N ASN A 34 -7.47 2.35 11.89
CA ASN A 34 -6.81 1.34 12.68
C ASN A 34 -5.40 1.14 12.12
N ALA A 35 -4.39 1.52 12.90
CA ALA A 35 -2.99 1.30 12.55
C ALA A 35 -2.70 -0.19 12.26
N GLU A 36 -3.44 -1.10 12.90
CA GLU A 36 -3.34 -2.54 12.66
C GLU A 36 -3.77 -2.92 11.24
N GLU A 37 -4.81 -2.28 10.69
CA GLU A 37 -5.27 -2.56 9.32
C GLU A 37 -4.23 -2.12 8.29
N PHE A 38 -3.63 -0.93 8.45
CA PHE A 38 -2.54 -0.49 7.59
C PHE A 38 -1.33 -1.43 7.69
N ALA A 39 -0.99 -1.90 8.90
CA ALA A 39 0.08 -2.87 9.09
C ALA A 39 -0.22 -4.22 8.43
N TYR A 40 -1.47 -4.70 8.50
CA TYR A 40 -1.89 -5.94 7.84
C TYR A 40 -1.87 -5.82 6.32
N ILE A 41 -2.37 -4.71 5.76
CA ILE A 41 -2.31 -4.46 4.31
C ILE A 41 -0.85 -4.44 3.84
N GLU A 42 0.03 -3.74 4.56
CA GLU A 42 1.46 -3.67 4.22
C GLU A 42 2.12 -5.07 4.20
N ARG A 43 1.84 -5.89 5.22
CA ARG A 43 2.32 -7.27 5.33
C ARG A 43 1.79 -8.12 4.17
N ASP A 44 0.49 -8.08 3.93
CA ASP A 44 -0.17 -8.94 2.93
C ASP A 44 0.26 -8.55 1.51
N CYS A 45 0.45 -7.25 1.22
CA CYS A 45 1.04 -6.80 -0.03
C CYS A 45 2.46 -7.36 -0.24
N ARG A 46 3.30 -7.37 0.79
CA ARG A 46 4.65 -7.97 0.71
C ARG A 46 4.56 -9.47 0.42
N ASP A 47 3.78 -10.20 1.20
CA ASP A 47 3.68 -11.66 1.08
C ASP A 47 3.09 -12.06 -0.29
N PHE A 48 2.15 -11.27 -0.82
CA PHE A 48 1.59 -11.48 -2.15
C PHE A 48 2.60 -11.19 -3.27
N LYS A 49 3.39 -10.11 -3.16
CA LYS A 49 4.50 -9.81 -4.09
C LYS A 49 5.55 -10.93 -4.11
N GLU A 50 5.90 -11.48 -2.95
CA GLU A 50 6.81 -12.62 -2.87
C GLU A 50 6.22 -13.87 -3.56
N SER A 51 4.91 -14.11 -3.39
CA SER A 51 4.21 -15.20 -4.08
C SER A 51 4.27 -15.05 -5.60
N ILE A 52 4.04 -13.83 -6.10
CA ILE A 52 4.17 -13.50 -7.52
C ILE A 52 5.59 -13.81 -8.01
N GLN A 53 6.62 -13.36 -7.31
CA GLN A 53 8.02 -13.60 -7.69
C GLN A 53 8.38 -15.10 -7.69
N ARG A 54 7.84 -15.89 -6.76
CA ARG A 54 8.00 -17.35 -6.76
C ARG A 54 7.39 -17.97 -8.02
N LEU A 55 6.17 -17.59 -8.38
CA LEU A 55 5.50 -18.08 -9.59
C LEU A 55 6.21 -17.64 -10.87
N GLN A 56 6.71 -16.41 -10.92
CA GLN A 56 7.52 -15.93 -12.05
C GLN A 56 8.82 -16.74 -12.23
N ARG A 57 9.44 -17.19 -11.13
CA ARG A 57 10.62 -18.06 -11.19
C ARG A 57 10.27 -19.41 -11.81
N VAL A 58 9.17 -20.03 -11.39
CA VAL A 58 8.67 -21.28 -11.99
C VAL A 58 8.37 -21.08 -13.47
N ALA A 59 7.74 -19.96 -13.85
CA ALA A 59 7.47 -19.64 -15.24
C ALA A 59 8.76 -19.54 -16.08
N ARG A 60 9.80 -18.89 -15.54
CA ARG A 60 11.12 -18.84 -16.18
C ARG A 60 11.75 -20.21 -16.33
N GLU A 61 11.65 -21.07 -15.31
CA GLU A 61 12.18 -22.43 -15.35
C GLU A 61 11.50 -23.27 -16.44
N ILE A 62 10.16 -23.17 -16.56
CA ILE A 62 9.39 -23.83 -17.61
C ILE A 62 9.81 -23.32 -18.99
N ALA A 63 9.90 -21.99 -19.18
CA ALA A 63 10.31 -21.40 -20.45
C ALA A 63 11.75 -21.82 -20.84
N ALA A 64 12.66 -21.91 -19.87
CA ALA A 64 14.06 -22.26 -20.06
C ALA A 64 14.33 -23.78 -20.14
N GLN A 65 13.33 -24.63 -19.91
CA GLN A 65 13.50 -26.08 -19.91
C GLN A 65 14.02 -26.56 -21.27
N LYS A 66 15.25 -27.10 -21.29
CA LYS A 66 15.97 -27.50 -22.50
C LYS A 66 15.31 -28.68 -23.22
N LYS A 67 14.91 -29.71 -22.47
CA LYS A 67 14.29 -30.94 -22.98
C LYS A 67 12.99 -31.25 -22.26
N TRP A 68 11.96 -31.53 -23.04
CA TRP A 68 10.62 -31.92 -22.61
C TRP A 68 10.37 -33.41 -22.84
N GLY A 69 11.18 -34.06 -23.69
CA GLY A 69 11.07 -35.49 -23.94
C GLY A 69 9.85 -35.86 -24.80
N LEU A 70 9.35 -34.92 -25.59
CA LEU A 70 8.19 -35.10 -26.47
C LEU A 70 8.61 -35.37 -27.93
N GLY A 71 9.92 -35.46 -28.20
CA GLY A 71 10.48 -35.58 -29.54
C GLY A 71 10.70 -34.23 -30.22
N GLU A 72 10.79 -33.15 -29.45
CA GLU A 72 11.02 -31.78 -29.94
C GLU A 72 12.37 -31.58 -30.65
N ASP A 73 13.30 -32.51 -30.47
CA ASP A 73 14.58 -32.55 -31.17
C ASP A 73 14.49 -33.23 -32.55
N GLN A 74 13.43 -34.00 -32.81
CA GLN A 74 13.22 -34.70 -34.08
C GLN A 74 12.63 -33.77 -35.13
N SER A 75 13.30 -33.60 -36.27
CA SER A 75 12.84 -32.72 -37.36
C SER A 75 11.50 -33.16 -37.96
N ILE A 76 11.23 -34.46 -37.98
CA ILE A 76 9.99 -35.05 -38.51
C ILE A 76 8.77 -34.80 -37.60
N LEU A 77 8.98 -34.54 -36.31
CA LEU A 77 7.92 -34.34 -35.32
C LEU A 77 7.62 -32.84 -35.14
N THR A 78 7.07 -32.23 -36.18
CA THR A 78 6.71 -30.79 -36.18
C THR A 78 5.66 -30.44 -35.11
N SER A 79 4.73 -31.34 -34.83
CA SER A 79 3.73 -31.18 -33.76
C SER A 79 4.35 -31.12 -32.37
N ALA A 80 5.35 -31.96 -32.09
CA ALA A 80 6.08 -31.95 -30.81
C ALA A 80 6.78 -30.60 -30.58
N LYS A 81 7.49 -30.10 -31.60
CA LYS A 81 8.11 -28.77 -31.56
C LYS A 81 7.10 -27.66 -31.29
N THR A 82 5.96 -27.70 -31.98
CA THR A 82 4.89 -26.70 -31.84
C THR A 82 4.32 -26.71 -30.43
N VAL A 83 4.02 -27.88 -29.87
CA VAL A 83 3.48 -28.02 -28.51
C VAL A 83 4.47 -27.51 -27.47
N VAL A 84 5.74 -27.89 -27.57
CA VAL A 84 6.79 -27.43 -26.64
C VAL A 84 6.96 -25.91 -26.73
N HIS A 85 7.01 -25.35 -27.94
CA HIS A 85 7.08 -23.90 -28.11
C HIS A 85 5.88 -23.19 -27.46
N ARG A 86 4.65 -23.69 -27.67
CA ARG A 86 3.45 -23.12 -27.02
C ARG A 86 3.54 -23.13 -25.50
N PHE A 87 4.04 -24.21 -24.89
CA PHE A 87 4.20 -24.27 -23.44
C PHE A 87 5.24 -23.25 -22.94
N ARG A 88 6.37 -23.14 -23.64
CA ARG A 88 7.40 -22.14 -23.31
C ARG A 88 6.83 -20.72 -23.43
N ALA A 89 6.23 -20.41 -24.57
CA ALA A 89 5.61 -19.11 -24.87
C ALA A 89 4.52 -18.74 -23.86
N LYS A 90 3.75 -19.73 -23.37
CA LYS A 90 2.72 -19.47 -22.36
C LYS A 90 3.30 -19.21 -20.97
N ALA A 91 4.48 -19.74 -20.67
CA ALA A 91 5.19 -19.46 -19.42
C ALA A 91 5.92 -18.11 -19.47
N GLY A 92 6.60 -17.80 -20.55
CA GLY A 92 7.30 -16.52 -20.78
C GLY A 92 7.73 -16.36 -22.23
N ILE A 93 8.11 -15.14 -22.62
CA ILE A 93 8.63 -14.85 -23.97
C ILE A 93 9.94 -15.61 -24.21
N VAL A 94 9.97 -16.46 -25.23
CA VAL A 94 11.16 -17.18 -25.72
C VAL A 94 11.57 -16.77 -27.13
N ASP A 95 10.61 -16.34 -27.95
CA ASP A 95 10.81 -15.73 -29.27
C ASP A 95 9.94 -14.46 -29.36
N ALA A 96 10.57 -13.29 -29.23
CA ALA A 96 9.88 -12.00 -29.28
C ALA A 96 9.17 -11.70 -30.61
N GLY A 97 9.48 -12.44 -31.69
CA GLY A 97 8.80 -12.31 -32.98
C GLY A 97 7.51 -13.11 -33.10
N GLN A 98 7.31 -14.12 -32.24
CA GLN A 98 6.16 -15.04 -32.29
C GLN A 98 5.31 -15.02 -31.03
N ASP A 99 5.93 -14.70 -29.89
CA ASP A 99 5.29 -14.72 -28.59
C ASP A 99 4.64 -13.37 -28.27
N SER A 100 3.67 -13.39 -27.36
CA SER A 100 3.00 -12.19 -26.87
C SER A 100 3.12 -12.09 -25.35
N ASN A 101 2.83 -10.91 -24.82
CA ASN A 101 2.77 -10.65 -23.37
C ASN A 101 1.61 -11.39 -22.67
N ASN A 102 0.80 -12.18 -23.40
CA ASN A 102 -0.21 -13.07 -22.83
C ASN A 102 0.43 -14.36 -22.30
N ASN A 103 1.39 -14.20 -21.40
CA ASN A 103 2.12 -15.28 -20.74
C ASN A 103 2.14 -15.06 -19.23
N VAL A 104 2.40 -16.14 -18.49
CA VAL A 104 2.33 -16.13 -17.03
C VAL A 104 3.30 -15.11 -16.43
N TYR A 105 4.53 -15.06 -16.93
CA TYR A 105 5.56 -14.15 -16.40
C TYR A 105 5.14 -12.67 -16.49
N ASP A 106 4.71 -12.22 -17.68
CA ASP A 106 4.37 -10.81 -17.94
C ASP A 106 3.06 -10.40 -17.27
N ILE A 107 2.06 -11.28 -17.25
CA ILE A 107 0.80 -11.01 -16.53
C ILE A 107 1.08 -10.86 -15.03
N LEU A 108 1.91 -11.73 -14.47
CA LEU A 108 2.32 -11.64 -13.07
C LEU A 108 3.13 -10.36 -12.78
N ASP A 109 3.96 -9.90 -13.72
CA ASP A 109 4.69 -8.64 -13.57
C ASP A 109 3.73 -7.44 -13.50
N GLN A 110 2.68 -7.44 -14.31
CA GLN A 110 1.63 -6.42 -14.24
C GLN A 110 0.93 -6.44 -12.87
N HIS A 111 0.61 -7.62 -12.35
CA HIS A 111 0.00 -7.76 -11.02
C HIS A 111 0.94 -7.29 -9.91
N TYR A 112 2.24 -7.60 -10.02
CA TYR A 112 3.25 -7.12 -9.07
C TYR A 112 3.23 -5.59 -8.99
N ARG A 113 3.26 -4.90 -10.13
CA ARG A 113 3.26 -3.42 -10.19
C ARG A 113 2.00 -2.80 -9.58
N ILE A 114 0.84 -3.45 -9.77
CA ILE A 114 -0.43 -3.01 -9.16
C ILE A 114 -0.34 -3.11 -7.63
N VAL A 115 0.11 -4.26 -7.12
CA VAL A 115 0.24 -4.51 -5.67
C VAL A 115 1.28 -3.58 -5.05
N ASP A 116 2.38 -3.33 -5.75
CA ASP A 116 3.42 -2.40 -5.32
C ASP A 116 2.89 -0.95 -5.23
N SER A 117 2.11 -0.52 -6.22
CA SER A 117 1.46 0.80 -6.20
C SER A 117 0.44 0.92 -5.06
N LEU A 118 -0.33 -0.14 -4.78
CA LEU A 118 -1.24 -0.22 -3.64
C LEU A 118 -0.49 -0.09 -2.31
N GLN A 119 0.60 -0.83 -2.16
CA GLN A 119 1.45 -0.76 -0.97
C GLN A 119 2.00 0.66 -0.77
N GLU A 120 2.53 1.29 -1.82
CA GLU A 120 3.04 2.67 -1.73
C GLU A 120 1.95 3.65 -1.32
N LEU A 121 0.75 3.54 -1.90
CA LEU A 121 -0.38 4.39 -1.55
C LEU A 121 -0.75 4.26 -0.06
N HIS A 122 -0.96 3.02 0.41
CA HIS A 122 -1.33 2.78 1.80
C HIS A 122 -0.24 3.23 2.78
N ARG A 123 1.03 2.97 2.48
CA ARG A 123 2.16 3.46 3.29
C ARG A 123 2.21 4.98 3.34
N THR A 124 1.98 5.64 2.21
CA THR A 124 1.94 7.11 2.13
C THR A 124 0.82 7.68 2.99
N ILE A 125 -0.37 7.08 2.92
CA ILE A 125 -1.52 7.49 3.74
C ILE A 125 -1.20 7.30 5.23
N ALA A 126 -0.69 6.14 5.64
CA ALA A 126 -0.32 5.86 7.02
C ALA A 126 0.72 6.86 7.56
N GLN A 127 1.76 7.14 6.77
CA GLN A 127 2.79 8.10 7.12
C GLN A 127 2.22 9.51 7.36
N ARG A 128 1.28 9.95 6.52
CA ARG A 128 0.61 11.25 6.68
C ARG A 128 -0.25 11.31 7.94
N TYR A 129 -0.91 10.21 8.32
CA TYR A 129 -1.64 10.14 9.57
C TYR A 129 -0.73 10.29 10.79
N ILE A 130 0.39 9.56 10.81
CA ILE A 130 1.39 9.65 11.89
C ILE A 130 1.90 11.10 12.02
N GLU A 131 2.32 11.71 10.90
CA GLU A 131 2.82 13.09 10.90
C GLU A 131 1.78 14.10 11.38
N THR A 132 0.51 13.92 11.01
CA THR A 132 -0.57 14.83 11.41
C THR A 132 -0.83 14.77 12.91
N ASP A 133 -0.83 13.57 13.48
CA ASP A 133 -1.03 13.36 14.93
C ASP A 133 0.14 13.95 15.74
N GLU A 134 1.38 13.72 15.30
CA GLU A 134 2.57 14.30 15.93
C GLU A 134 2.56 15.84 15.89
N VAL A 135 2.22 16.43 14.73
CA VAL A 135 2.13 17.90 14.58
C VAL A 135 1.03 18.48 15.48
N PHE A 136 -0.11 17.81 15.57
CA PHE A 136 -1.20 18.22 16.45
C PHE A 136 -0.76 18.17 17.92
N ALA A 137 -0.17 17.07 18.36
CA ALA A 137 0.29 16.89 19.73
C ALA A 137 1.37 17.93 20.10
N ALA A 138 2.33 18.18 19.21
CA ALA A 138 3.36 19.20 19.40
C ALA A 138 2.76 20.60 19.55
N ARG A 139 1.83 20.97 18.67
CA ARG A 139 1.15 22.27 18.71
C ARG A 139 0.28 22.43 19.95
N TYR A 140 -0.42 21.38 20.37
CA TYR A 140 -1.21 21.41 21.60
C TYR A 140 -0.33 21.63 22.83
N ASN A 141 0.80 20.92 22.93
CA ASN A 141 1.74 21.07 24.03
C ASN A 141 2.37 22.47 24.05
N GLU A 142 2.75 23.02 22.89
CA GLU A 142 3.24 24.40 22.77
C GLU A 142 2.19 25.42 23.24
N LEU A 143 0.94 25.26 22.79
CA LEU A 143 -0.16 26.12 23.21
C LEU A 143 -0.44 26.01 24.70
N MET A 144 -0.34 24.81 25.28
CA MET A 144 -0.56 24.60 26.70
C MET A 144 0.57 25.16 27.58
N ALA A 145 1.83 25.00 27.16
CA ALA A 145 2.97 25.58 27.85
C ALA A 145 2.92 27.11 27.89
N ASN A 146 2.35 27.73 26.86
CA ASN A 146 2.22 29.18 26.72
C ASN A 146 0.83 29.72 27.10
N MET A 147 -0.08 28.87 27.63
CA MET A 147 -1.43 29.31 27.94
C MET A 147 -1.46 30.16 29.21
N PRO A 148 -2.08 31.36 29.19
CA PRO A 148 -2.24 32.16 30.39
C PRO A 148 -3.10 31.43 31.45
N PRO A 149 -2.89 31.71 32.76
CA PRO A 149 -3.65 31.08 33.82
C PRO A 149 -5.16 31.27 33.65
N SER A 150 -5.94 30.22 33.86
CA SER A 150 -7.40 30.29 33.82
C SER A 150 -7.96 31.22 34.91
N GLY A 151 -8.84 32.14 34.55
CA GLY A 151 -9.51 33.06 35.48
C GLY A 151 -10.52 32.41 36.43
N ILE A 152 -10.75 31.10 36.31
CA ILE A 152 -11.72 30.35 37.13
C ILE A 152 -11.19 30.12 38.57
N GLY A 153 -9.91 30.42 38.85
CA GLY A 153 -9.30 30.27 40.18
C GLY A 153 -9.26 31.52 41.08
N THR A 154 -9.55 32.72 40.57
CA THR A 154 -9.42 34.00 41.33
C THR A 154 -10.74 34.66 41.70
N ALA A 155 -11.89 34.08 41.35
CA ALA A 155 -13.16 34.45 41.96
C ALA A 155 -13.27 33.71 43.30
N ALA A 156 -12.53 34.20 44.30
CA ALA A 156 -12.72 33.83 45.68
C ALA A 156 -14.21 33.94 46.02
N ILE A 157 -14.70 32.90 46.68
CA ILE A 157 -15.95 32.86 47.43
C ILE A 157 -15.97 34.07 48.38
N GLN A 158 -16.51 35.20 47.94
CA GLN A 158 -16.92 36.33 48.78
C GLN A 158 -18.44 36.42 48.75
N GLY A 159 -19.07 35.37 49.27
CA GLY A 159 -20.43 35.47 49.81
C GLY A 159 -20.34 35.95 51.26
N PRO A 160 -21.18 36.89 51.71
CA PRO A 160 -21.09 37.43 53.07
C PRO A 160 -21.55 36.36 54.07
N MET A 161 -20.63 35.65 54.70
CA MET A 161 -20.93 34.94 55.94
C MET A 161 -21.00 35.98 57.06
N GLN A 162 -22.23 36.37 57.43
CA GLN A 162 -22.51 37.09 58.66
C GLN A 162 -22.07 36.25 59.86
N ALA A 163 -21.02 36.68 60.54
CA ALA A 163 -20.78 36.28 61.91
C ALA A 163 -21.83 37.01 62.79
N GLY A 164 -22.90 36.30 63.14
CA GLY A 164 -23.98 36.78 64.00
C GLY A 164 -24.08 35.90 65.25
N GLU A 165 -23.83 36.53 66.39
CA GLU A 165 -23.67 35.99 67.73
C GLU A 165 -24.80 35.07 68.24
N GLY A 166 -24.42 34.17 69.15
CA GLY A 166 -25.32 33.22 69.78
C GLY A 166 -26.27 33.81 70.82
N LYS A 167 -27.45 33.19 70.92
CA LYS A 167 -28.16 32.90 72.17
C LYS A 167 -29.37 32.01 71.85
N TRP A 168 -29.30 30.75 72.26
CA TRP A 168 -30.48 29.89 72.38
C TRP A 168 -30.96 29.96 73.84
N ARG A 169 -32.17 30.49 74.03
CA ARG A 169 -33.06 30.21 75.16
C ARG A 169 -34.44 29.91 74.60
#